data_AF-A0A369WJZ0-F1
#
_entry.id   AF-A0A369WJZ0-F1
#
_cell.length_a   1.000
_cell.length_b   1.000
_cell.length_c   1.000
_cell.angle_alpha   90.00
_cell.angle_beta   90.00
_cell.angle_gamma   90.00
#
_symmetry.space_group_name_H-M   'P 1'
#
loop_
_entity.id
_entity.type
_entity.pdbx_description
1 polymer ?
#
loop_
_entity_poly.entity_id
_entity_poly.type
_entity_poly.pdbx_seq_one_letter_code
_entity_poly.pdbx_strand_id
1 'polypeptide(L)'
;MRRLYVTPASLYPVVRNLAAKGCVVVVFSLTPPIADQWIAIAKRCAPASLLRWPVALLLLVIAGYQANQFTKLLMPMDPGIIEQASFSPALAPTSAQSPVVDAEPVDPDEIASWSLFGQFNDKPVVPVAPPIKQERVEIAEPTKLSLQLEGIVFASQPGDSKAIIHSQGKRDQYGIGEPLPVSGNVSVHSVFVDRIILDNDGQLEALLLYSKGQDSSRAETQKLATGLPSAAKPRPAPQTNQKPHNSDRRYLADVISFSMSRENGVLKGFKVDAKQGEEKLKALGLMPGDIVTSVNNIVLDSPRKALELFKIIRSSSKASFQVLRENGALNLDVSLEATG
;
A
#
# COMPACT_ATOMS: atom_id res chain seq x y z
N MET A 1 0.04 5.36 -65.92
CA MET A 1 -0.95 6.43 -65.63
C MET A 1 -0.95 6.70 -64.13
N ARG A 2 -1.04 7.98 -63.76
CA ARG A 2 -0.70 8.57 -62.46
C ARG A 2 -1.52 8.01 -61.29
N ARG A 3 -0.84 7.62 -60.20
CA ARG A 3 -1.45 7.46 -58.86
C ARG A 3 -1.78 8.85 -58.31
N LEU A 4 -3.07 9.18 -58.21
CA LEU A 4 -3.55 10.33 -57.45
C LEU A 4 -3.82 9.88 -56.02
N TYR A 5 -2.94 10.28 -55.10
CA TYR A 5 -3.20 10.22 -53.66
C TYR A 5 -4.20 11.33 -53.32
N VAL A 6 -5.41 10.97 -52.91
CA VAL A 6 -6.36 11.93 -52.31
C VAL A 6 -5.94 12.11 -50.85
N THR A 7 -5.39 13.29 -50.55
CA THR A 7 -5.04 13.75 -49.21
C THR A 7 -6.30 14.07 -48.37
N PRO A 8 -6.23 13.97 -47.03
CA PRO A 8 -7.37 14.09 -46.10
C PRO A 8 -7.85 15.54 -45.89
N ALA A 9 -7.75 16.40 -46.90
CA ALA A 9 -8.16 17.81 -46.83
C ALA A 9 -9.58 18.06 -47.40
N SER A 10 -10.23 17.06 -47.98
CA SER A 10 -11.52 17.21 -48.68
C SER A 10 -12.77 16.87 -47.84
N LEU A 11 -12.62 16.35 -46.62
CA LEU A 11 -13.77 15.97 -45.76
C LEU A 11 -14.18 17.04 -44.75
N TYR A 12 -13.43 18.15 -44.64
CA TYR A 12 -13.71 19.20 -43.66
C TYR A 12 -14.94 20.10 -43.93
N PRO A 13 -15.37 20.42 -45.17
CA PRO A 13 -16.50 21.35 -45.34
C PRO A 13 -17.86 20.69 -45.09
N VAL A 14 -17.97 19.36 -45.19
CA VAL A 14 -19.23 18.63 -44.99
C VAL A 14 -19.53 18.41 -43.51
N VAL A 15 -18.52 18.05 -42.71
CA VAL A 15 -18.68 17.84 -41.26
C VAL A 15 -19.01 19.15 -40.53
N ARG A 16 -18.46 20.29 -40.99
CA ARG A 16 -18.69 21.60 -40.37
C ARG A 16 -20.14 22.10 -40.50
N ASN A 17 -20.85 21.72 -41.57
CA ASN A 17 -22.24 22.12 -41.80
C ASN A 17 -23.27 21.26 -41.03
N LEU A 18 -22.87 20.05 -40.63
CA LEU A 18 -23.71 19.12 -39.83
C LEU A 18 -23.59 19.38 -38.31
N ALA A 19 -22.44 19.85 -37.83
CA ALA A 19 -22.27 20.25 -36.43
C ALA A 19 -23.12 21.49 -36.05
N ALA A 20 -23.35 22.42 -36.99
CA ALA A 20 -24.18 23.61 -36.77
C ALA A 20 -25.68 23.28 -36.54
N LYS A 21 -26.11 22.04 -36.82
CA LYS A 21 -27.50 21.56 -36.62
C LYS A 21 -27.65 20.62 -35.43
N GLY A 22 -26.63 20.51 -34.56
CA GLY A 22 -26.72 19.73 -33.32
C GLY A 22 -26.84 18.21 -33.51
N CYS A 23 -26.29 17.67 -34.61
CA CYS A 23 -26.25 16.22 -34.85
C CYS A 23 -24.95 15.60 -34.32
N VAL A 24 -25.08 14.49 -33.58
CA VAL A 24 -23.94 13.62 -33.21
C VAL A 24 -23.73 12.63 -34.36
N VAL A 25 -22.57 12.69 -35.00
CA VAL A 25 -22.17 11.75 -36.06
C VAL A 25 -21.28 10.69 -35.43
N VAL A 26 -21.79 9.47 -35.28
CA VAL A 26 -21.00 8.30 -34.87
C VAL A 26 -20.43 7.66 -36.13
N VAL A 27 -19.13 7.82 -36.36
CA VAL A 27 -18.43 7.18 -37.50
C VAL A 27 -17.92 5.82 -37.03
N PHE A 28 -18.64 4.75 -37.37
CA PHE A 28 -18.14 3.39 -37.25
C PHE A 28 -17.17 3.12 -38.41
N SER A 29 -15.90 2.90 -38.10
CA SER A 29 -14.90 2.52 -39.12
C SER A 29 -15.06 1.05 -39.47
N LEU A 30 -15.83 0.75 -40.53
CA LEU A 30 -15.71 -0.52 -41.25
C LEU A 30 -15.47 -0.26 -42.74
N THR A 31 -14.58 -1.08 -43.27
CA THR A 31 -13.99 -1.10 -44.61
C THR A 31 -15.02 -1.15 -45.76
N PRO A 32 -14.68 -0.61 -46.96
CA PRO A 32 -15.60 -0.49 -48.10
C PRO A 32 -15.79 -1.86 -48.81
N PRO A 33 -16.96 -2.16 -49.42
CA PRO A 33 -17.42 -1.43 -50.61
C PRO A 33 -18.95 -1.44 -50.80
N ILE A 34 -19.71 -0.52 -50.20
CA ILE A 34 -21.11 -0.30 -50.59
C ILE A 34 -21.39 1.20 -50.44
N ALA A 35 -20.94 2.00 -51.41
CA ALA A 35 -21.03 3.46 -51.32
C ALA A 35 -22.36 4.04 -51.84
N ASP A 36 -23.21 3.26 -52.54
CA ASP A 36 -24.37 3.84 -53.25
C ASP A 36 -25.76 3.51 -52.66
N GLN A 37 -25.86 2.78 -51.53
CA GLN A 37 -27.15 2.49 -50.89
C GLN A 37 -27.42 3.25 -49.57
N TRP A 38 -26.46 4.00 -49.03
CA TRP A 38 -26.62 4.64 -47.71
C TRP A 38 -27.26 6.04 -47.73
N ILE A 39 -27.42 6.66 -48.90
CA ILE A 39 -28.02 8.01 -49.01
C ILE A 39 -29.54 8.00 -48.74
N ALA A 40 -30.20 6.84 -48.80
CA ALA A 40 -31.64 6.72 -48.54
C ALA A 40 -32.01 6.51 -47.06
N ILE A 41 -31.08 6.05 -46.20
CA ILE A 41 -31.36 5.81 -44.77
C ILE A 41 -31.14 7.11 -43.95
N ALA A 42 -30.34 8.05 -44.46
CA ALA A 42 -30.11 9.36 -43.83
C ALA A 42 -31.32 10.33 -43.87
N LYS A 43 -32.46 9.93 -44.44
CA LYS A 43 -33.69 10.75 -44.55
C LYS A 43 -34.81 10.38 -43.57
N ARG A 44 -34.54 9.53 -42.57
CA ARG A 44 -35.40 9.42 -41.37
C ARG A 44 -34.74 10.11 -40.18
N CYS A 45 -34.48 11.41 -40.32
CA CYS A 45 -34.30 12.30 -39.19
C CYS A 45 -35.68 12.47 -38.52
N ALA A 46 -36.01 11.60 -37.56
CA ALA A 46 -36.98 11.97 -36.55
C ALA A 46 -36.43 13.20 -35.80
N PRO A 47 -37.24 14.25 -35.56
CA PRO A 47 -36.75 15.45 -34.89
C PRO A 47 -36.18 15.04 -33.53
N ALA A 48 -34.91 15.37 -33.26
CA ALA A 48 -34.19 15.01 -32.03
C ALA A 48 -34.91 15.51 -30.75
N SER A 49 -35.93 16.37 -30.87
CA SER A 49 -36.82 16.78 -29.79
C SER A 49 -37.78 15.68 -29.31
N LEU A 50 -38.19 14.74 -30.17
CA LEU A 50 -39.16 13.70 -29.79
C LEU A 50 -38.53 12.56 -28.98
N LEU A 51 -37.24 12.27 -29.21
CA LEU A 51 -36.51 11.21 -28.48
C LEU A 51 -35.91 11.71 -27.15
N ARG A 52 -35.83 13.04 -26.94
CA ARG A 52 -35.31 13.63 -25.69
C ARG A 52 -36.16 13.27 -24.48
N TRP A 53 -37.48 13.33 -24.62
CA TRP A 53 -38.41 13.04 -23.53
C TRP A 53 -38.36 11.59 -23.03
N PRO A 54 -38.43 10.55 -23.89
CA PRO A 54 -38.33 9.17 -23.41
C PRO A 54 -36.94 8.85 -22.84
N VAL A 55 -35.86 9.39 -23.40
CA VAL A 55 -34.50 9.19 -22.85
C VAL A 55 -34.32 9.91 -21.51
N ALA A 56 -34.85 11.13 -21.36
CA ALA A 56 -34.83 11.83 -20.08
C ALA A 56 -35.66 11.11 -19.01
N LEU A 57 -36.82 10.56 -19.39
CA LEU A 57 -37.66 9.77 -18.49
C LEU A 57 -36.96 8.47 -18.07
N LEU A 58 -36.31 7.78 -19.01
CA LEU A 58 -35.50 6.59 -18.71
C LEU A 58 -34.35 6.91 -17.74
N LEU A 59 -33.60 8.00 -17.97
CA LEU A 59 -32.52 8.43 -17.09
C LEU A 59 -33.03 8.82 -15.69
N LEU A 60 -34.21 9.44 -15.60
CA LEU A 60 -34.82 9.80 -14.32
C LEU A 60 -35.25 8.55 -13.52
N VAL A 61 -35.81 7.54 -14.20
CA VAL A 61 -36.14 6.25 -13.57
C VAL A 61 -34.88 5.55 -13.06
N ILE A 62 -33.81 5.53 -13.86
CA ILE A 62 -32.52 4.93 -13.45
C ILE A 62 -31.96 5.69 -12.24
N ALA A 63 -31.92 7.02 -12.27
CA ALA A 63 -31.42 7.83 -11.16
C ALA A 63 -32.22 7.58 -9.86
N GLY A 64 -33.56 7.47 -9.94
CA GLY A 64 -34.41 7.12 -8.81
C GLY A 64 -34.12 5.72 -8.25
N TYR A 65 -33.89 4.74 -9.13
CA TYR A 65 -33.51 3.39 -8.72
C TYR A 65 -32.16 3.39 -7.97
N GLN A 66 -31.16 4.11 -8.49
CA GLN A 66 -29.85 4.22 -7.85
C GLN A 66 -29.94 4.95 -6.49
N ALA A 67 -30.76 5.99 -6.38
CA ALA A 67 -30.98 6.70 -5.11
C ALA A 67 -31.61 5.78 -4.05
N ASN A 68 -32.62 4.99 -4.40
CA ASN A 68 -33.23 4.01 -3.49
C ASN A 68 -32.22 2.95 -3.01
N GLN A 69 -31.35 2.47 -3.90
CA GLN A 69 -30.28 1.53 -3.52
C GLN A 69 -29.28 2.19 -2.56
N PHE A 70 -28.96 3.47 -2.75
CA PHE A 70 -28.04 4.20 -1.87
C PHE A 70 -28.67 4.51 -0.49
N THR A 71 -29.98 4.77 -0.42
CA THR A 71 -30.69 4.97 0.86
C THR A 71 -30.63 3.73 1.74
N LYS A 72 -30.71 2.52 1.17
CA LYS A 72 -30.56 1.26 1.91
C LYS A 72 -29.18 1.08 2.55
N LEU A 73 -28.16 1.76 2.02
CA LEU A 73 -26.80 1.72 2.57
C LEU A 73 -26.58 2.75 3.69
N LEU A 74 -27.33 3.86 3.69
CA LEU A 74 -27.18 4.94 4.66
C LEU A 74 -28.00 4.78 5.94
N MET A 75 -29.05 3.95 5.94
CA MET A 75 -29.90 3.72 7.11
C MET A 75 -30.00 2.22 7.45
N PRO A 76 -29.00 1.63 8.14
CA PRO A 76 -29.20 0.41 8.90
C PRO A 76 -29.90 0.78 10.22
N MET A 77 -31.16 1.18 10.14
CA MET A 77 -32.03 1.20 11.32
C MET A 77 -33.01 0.07 11.15
N ASP A 78 -32.62 -1.13 11.56
CA ASP A 78 -33.58 -2.18 11.90
C ASP A 78 -34.27 -1.74 13.21
N PRO A 79 -35.57 -1.37 13.20
CA PRO A 79 -36.28 -1.02 14.43
C PRO A 79 -36.72 -2.30 15.14
N GLY A 80 -35.76 -3.18 15.43
CA GLY A 80 -36.00 -4.56 15.84
C GLY A 80 -35.32 -5.00 17.15
N ILE A 81 -34.48 -4.19 17.79
CA ILE A 81 -33.93 -4.50 19.12
C ILE A 81 -33.79 -3.21 19.95
N ILE A 82 -34.91 -2.76 20.53
CA ILE A 82 -34.88 -2.07 21.82
C ILE A 82 -35.88 -2.80 22.69
N GLU A 83 -35.47 -3.95 23.22
CA GLU A 83 -36.17 -4.56 24.33
C GLU A 83 -35.89 -3.67 25.55
N GLN A 84 -36.93 -2.98 26.00
CA GLN A 84 -36.86 -2.01 27.07
C GLN A 84 -36.48 -2.73 28.37
N ALA A 85 -35.22 -2.63 28.78
CA ALA A 85 -34.83 -2.94 30.14
C ALA A 85 -35.50 -1.93 31.08
N SER A 86 -36.66 -2.31 31.62
CA SER A 86 -37.31 -1.58 32.70
C SER A 86 -36.46 -1.73 33.97
N PHE A 87 -35.66 -0.72 34.26
CA PHE A 87 -35.01 -0.59 35.57
C PHE A 87 -36.04 -0.08 36.59
N SER A 88 -36.55 -0.98 37.43
CA SER A 88 -37.20 -0.59 38.67
C SER A 88 -36.16 -0.01 39.63
N PRO A 89 -36.38 1.16 40.24
CA PRO A 89 -35.47 1.66 41.26
C PRO A 89 -35.70 0.86 42.54
N ALA A 90 -34.79 -0.06 42.85
CA ALA A 90 -34.76 -0.67 44.18
C ALA A 90 -34.33 0.41 45.19
N LEU A 91 -35.16 0.59 46.21
CA LEU A 91 -34.92 1.48 47.34
C LEU A 91 -33.58 1.17 48.03
N ALA A 92 -33.04 2.22 48.65
CA ALA A 92 -31.81 2.27 49.45
C ALA A 92 -31.62 1.10 50.45
N PRO A 93 -30.38 0.83 50.90
CA PRO A 93 -30.04 -0.42 51.60
C PRO A 93 -30.56 -0.42 53.04
N THR A 94 -31.59 -1.22 53.30
CA THR A 94 -31.87 -1.69 54.65
C THR A 94 -31.02 -2.93 54.89
N SER A 95 -30.16 -2.83 55.91
CA SER A 95 -29.43 -3.95 56.50
C SER A 95 -30.41 -5.09 56.85
N ALA A 96 -30.38 -6.15 56.05
CA ALA A 96 -31.00 -7.42 56.37
C ALA A 96 -29.99 -8.51 56.04
N GLN A 97 -29.68 -9.30 57.06
CA GLN A 97 -28.74 -10.41 57.09
C GLN A 97 -28.75 -11.20 55.78
N SER A 98 -27.56 -11.41 55.19
CA SER A 98 -27.38 -12.34 54.09
C SER A 98 -27.91 -13.72 54.51
N PRO A 99 -28.92 -14.29 53.81
CA PRO A 99 -28.97 -15.73 53.75
C PRO A 99 -27.77 -16.11 52.87
N VAL A 100 -26.85 -16.88 53.44
CA VAL A 100 -25.98 -17.73 52.62
C VAL A 100 -26.94 -18.72 51.95
N VAL A 101 -27.47 -18.33 50.79
CA VAL A 101 -28.06 -19.28 49.87
C VAL A 101 -26.85 -19.94 49.23
N ASP A 102 -26.66 -21.21 49.55
CA ASP A 102 -25.73 -22.08 48.84
C ASP A 102 -25.96 -21.87 47.35
N ALA A 103 -25.05 -21.14 46.70
CA ALA A 103 -25.04 -21.01 45.26
C ALA A 103 -24.65 -22.39 44.73
N GLU A 104 -25.65 -23.13 44.28
CA GLU A 104 -25.47 -24.40 43.60
C GLU A 104 -24.41 -24.19 42.49
N PRO A 105 -23.35 -25.01 42.44
CA PRO A 105 -22.27 -24.81 41.48
C PRO A 105 -22.86 -24.94 40.07
N VAL A 106 -22.84 -23.83 39.33
CA VAL A 106 -23.30 -23.82 37.94
C VAL A 106 -22.37 -24.74 37.13
N ASP A 107 -22.96 -25.75 36.52
CA ASP A 107 -22.25 -26.75 35.74
C ASP A 107 -21.77 -26.13 34.41
N PRO A 108 -20.45 -26.04 34.16
CA PRO A 108 -19.92 -25.51 32.90
C PRO A 108 -20.34 -26.33 31.68
N ASP A 109 -20.69 -27.61 31.85
CA ASP A 109 -21.15 -28.48 30.77
C ASP A 109 -22.57 -28.10 30.31
N GLU A 110 -23.41 -27.60 31.22
CA GLU A 110 -24.74 -27.09 30.89
C GLU A 110 -24.63 -25.81 30.05
N ILE A 111 -23.72 -24.90 30.42
CA ILE A 111 -23.45 -23.68 29.65
C ILE A 111 -22.88 -24.02 28.27
N ALA A 112 -21.98 -25.01 28.17
CA ALA A 112 -21.42 -25.46 26.91
C ALA A 112 -22.48 -26.08 25.98
N SER A 113 -23.50 -26.74 26.53
CA SER A 113 -24.59 -27.37 25.78
C SER A 113 -25.45 -26.38 25.00
N TRP A 114 -25.51 -25.11 25.44
CA TRP A 114 -26.33 -24.08 24.81
C TRP A 114 -25.81 -23.64 23.44
N SER A 115 -24.60 -24.09 23.03
CA SER A 115 -24.05 -23.84 21.69
C SER A 115 -24.09 -22.36 21.28
N LEU A 116 -23.91 -21.44 22.24
CA LEU A 116 -24.06 -19.98 22.06
C LEU A 116 -23.14 -19.40 20.98
N PHE A 117 -22.05 -20.11 20.65
CA PHE A 117 -21.06 -19.71 19.65
C PHE A 117 -21.06 -20.62 18.41
N GLY A 118 -22.10 -21.43 18.25
CA GLY A 118 -22.20 -22.46 17.22
C GLY A 118 -21.65 -23.81 17.69
N GLN A 119 -22.08 -24.88 17.03
CA GLN A 119 -21.59 -26.23 17.29
C GLN A 119 -20.26 -26.45 16.58
N PHE A 120 -19.28 -27.01 17.29
CA PHE A 120 -18.04 -27.48 16.67
C PHE A 120 -18.40 -28.61 15.69
N ASN A 121 -18.47 -28.27 14.41
CA ASN A 121 -18.80 -29.23 13.37
C ASN A 121 -17.49 -29.92 12.99
N ASP A 122 -17.32 -31.15 13.46
CA ASP A 122 -16.22 -32.06 13.14
C ASP A 122 -16.28 -32.56 11.68
N LYS A 123 -16.83 -31.74 10.77
CA LYS A 123 -16.58 -31.91 9.35
C LYS A 123 -15.07 -31.86 9.21
N PRO A 124 -14.43 -32.89 8.61
CA PRO A 124 -13.02 -32.82 8.29
C PRO A 124 -12.82 -31.52 7.52
N VAL A 125 -12.16 -30.56 8.15
CA VAL A 125 -11.51 -29.49 7.42
C VAL A 125 -10.65 -30.27 6.45
N VAL A 126 -11.04 -30.28 5.17
CA VAL A 126 -10.20 -30.76 4.08
C VAL A 126 -8.83 -30.18 4.43
N PRO A 127 -7.82 -31.02 4.74
CA PRO A 127 -6.59 -30.52 5.29
C PRO A 127 -6.15 -29.41 4.36
N VAL A 128 -6.20 -28.17 4.85
CA VAL A 128 -5.58 -27.06 4.17
C VAL A 128 -4.20 -27.57 3.93
N ALA A 129 -3.84 -27.72 2.65
CA ALA A 129 -2.56 -28.24 2.23
C ALA A 129 -1.50 -27.65 3.17
N PRO A 130 -0.55 -28.47 3.66
CA PRO A 130 0.45 -28.01 4.62
C PRO A 130 0.92 -26.64 4.18
N PRO A 131 0.96 -25.62 5.08
CA PRO A 131 1.27 -24.25 4.71
C PRO A 131 2.41 -24.32 3.73
N ILE A 132 2.16 -23.91 2.48
CA ILE A 132 3.11 -24.07 1.38
C ILE A 132 4.42 -23.68 2.00
N LYS A 133 5.31 -24.67 2.12
CA LYS A 133 6.63 -24.51 2.68
C LYS A 133 7.17 -23.38 1.83
N GLN A 134 7.17 -22.16 2.37
CA GLN A 134 7.75 -21.02 1.69
C GLN A 134 9.20 -21.41 1.69
N GLU A 135 9.58 -22.07 0.59
CA GLU A 135 10.92 -22.50 0.33
C GLU A 135 11.73 -21.25 0.57
N ARG A 136 12.52 -21.37 1.63
CA ARG A 136 13.23 -20.27 2.23
C ARG A 136 14.20 -19.79 1.18
N VAL A 137 13.75 -18.80 0.42
CA VAL A 137 14.50 -17.88 -0.41
C VAL A 137 15.61 -18.61 -1.18
N GLU A 138 15.27 -19.05 -2.38
CA GLU A 138 16.29 -19.14 -3.42
C GLU A 138 16.92 -17.75 -3.51
N ILE A 139 18.18 -17.64 -3.04
CA ILE A 139 18.91 -16.38 -3.00
C ILE A 139 19.29 -16.07 -4.45
N ALA A 140 18.32 -15.56 -5.22
CA ALA A 140 18.57 -15.05 -6.56
C ALA A 140 19.42 -13.78 -6.45
N GLU A 141 20.45 -13.69 -7.28
CA GLU A 141 21.30 -12.51 -7.33
C GLU A 141 20.50 -11.30 -7.84
N PRO A 142 20.79 -10.06 -7.37
CA PRO A 142 20.13 -8.87 -7.90
C PRO A 142 20.33 -8.77 -9.42
N THR A 143 19.25 -8.52 -10.16
CA THR A 143 19.32 -8.37 -11.62
C THR A 143 20.17 -7.18 -12.02
N LYS A 144 20.90 -7.33 -13.14
CA LYS A 144 21.65 -6.23 -13.78
C LYS A 144 20.93 -5.65 -14.98
N LEU A 145 19.74 -6.17 -15.30
CA LEU A 145 18.91 -5.67 -16.39
C LEU A 145 18.45 -4.24 -16.09
N SER A 146 18.37 -3.41 -17.13
CA SER A 146 17.90 -2.01 -17.03
C SER A 146 16.37 -1.95 -16.93
N LEU A 147 15.84 -2.54 -15.88
CA LEU A 147 14.41 -2.63 -15.56
C LEU A 147 14.14 -1.95 -14.22
N GLN A 148 12.96 -1.35 -14.10
CA GLN A 148 12.47 -0.80 -12.84
C GLN A 148 11.13 -1.43 -12.49
N LEU A 149 11.05 -2.08 -11.35
CA LEU A 149 9.79 -2.58 -10.81
C LEU A 149 9.10 -1.43 -10.07
N GLU A 150 7.99 -0.92 -10.60
CA GLU A 150 7.26 0.22 -10.03
C GLU A 150 6.08 -0.20 -9.15
N GLY A 151 5.57 -1.43 -9.31
CA GLY A 151 4.46 -1.92 -8.52
C GLY A 151 4.27 -3.43 -8.62
N ILE A 152 3.59 -4.00 -7.62
CA ILE A 152 3.24 -5.42 -7.56
C ILE A 152 1.78 -5.54 -7.13
N VAL A 153 1.02 -6.33 -7.86
CA VAL A 153 -0.31 -6.80 -7.45
C VAL A 153 -0.14 -8.25 -7.04
N PHE A 154 -0.09 -8.48 -5.73
CA PHE A 154 0.07 -9.81 -5.15
C PHE A 154 -1.30 -10.43 -4.86
N ALA A 155 -1.53 -11.66 -5.34
CA ALA A 155 -2.78 -12.38 -5.15
C ALA A 155 -2.54 -13.67 -4.35
N SER A 156 -3.57 -14.14 -3.63
CA SER A 156 -3.50 -15.39 -2.86
C SER A 156 -3.26 -16.62 -3.74
N GLN A 157 -3.71 -16.58 -4.99
CA GLN A 157 -3.33 -17.55 -6.02
C GLN A 157 -2.14 -16.98 -6.82
N PRO A 158 -0.98 -17.67 -6.86
CA PRO A 158 0.22 -17.13 -7.51
C PRO A 158 0.01 -16.71 -8.97
N GLY A 159 -0.78 -17.46 -9.75
CA GLY A 159 -1.05 -17.17 -11.16
C GLY A 159 -1.78 -15.85 -11.43
N ASP A 160 -2.51 -15.33 -10.44
CA ASP A 160 -3.22 -14.05 -10.55
C ASP A 160 -2.31 -12.86 -10.23
N SER A 161 -1.10 -13.10 -9.71
CA SER A 161 -0.16 -12.04 -9.39
C SER A 161 0.36 -11.36 -10.66
N LYS A 162 0.59 -10.05 -10.57
CA LYS A 162 1.08 -9.20 -11.67
C LYS A 162 2.16 -8.23 -11.17
N ALA A 163 3.12 -7.96 -12.03
CA ALA A 163 4.19 -6.99 -11.79
C ALA A 163 4.06 -5.82 -12.78
N ILE A 164 4.21 -4.60 -12.28
CA ILE A 164 4.23 -3.37 -13.10
C ILE A 164 5.69 -3.00 -13.33
N ILE A 165 6.18 -3.20 -14.55
CA ILE A 165 7.59 -3.04 -14.89
C ILE A 165 7.72 -1.90 -15.90
N HIS A 166 8.67 -1.02 -15.63
CA HIS A 166 9.10 0.03 -16.53
C HIS A 166 10.39 -0.41 -17.23
N SER A 167 10.33 -0.48 -18.56
CA SER A 167 11.45 -0.78 -19.46
C SER A 167 11.47 0.25 -20.58
N GLN A 168 12.64 0.83 -20.87
CA GLN A 168 12.86 1.71 -22.03
C GLN A 168 11.84 2.86 -22.19
N GLY A 169 11.38 3.47 -21.09
CA GLY A 169 10.41 4.56 -21.14
C GLY A 169 8.93 4.12 -21.21
N LYS A 170 8.66 2.81 -21.23
CA LYS A 170 7.29 2.24 -21.26
C LYS A 170 7.02 1.44 -19.98
N ARG A 171 5.84 1.64 -19.40
CA ARG A 171 5.32 0.89 -18.25
C ARG A 171 4.24 -0.08 -18.73
N ASP A 172 4.40 -1.36 -18.41
CA ASP A 172 3.44 -2.42 -18.72
C ASP A 172 3.29 -3.38 -17.53
N GLN A 173 2.30 -4.29 -17.62
CA GLN A 173 1.99 -5.29 -16.60
C GLN A 173 2.36 -6.69 -17.10
N TYR A 174 2.97 -7.51 -16.23
CA TYR A 174 3.44 -8.85 -16.57
C TYR A 174 3.01 -9.88 -15.54
N GLY A 175 2.50 -11.02 -16.00
CA GLY A 175 2.21 -12.20 -15.17
C GLY A 175 3.38 -13.18 -15.08
N ILE A 176 3.24 -14.19 -14.21
CA ILE A 176 4.18 -15.31 -14.14
C ILE A 176 4.21 -16.04 -15.49
N GLY A 177 5.40 -16.31 -16.01
CA GLY A 177 5.68 -16.93 -17.31
C GLY A 177 5.68 -15.97 -18.50
N GLU A 178 5.35 -14.68 -18.30
CA GLU A 178 5.28 -13.72 -19.38
C GLU A 178 6.67 -13.15 -19.74
N PRO A 179 7.01 -13.02 -21.04
CA PRO A 179 8.30 -12.48 -21.47
C PRO A 179 8.37 -10.95 -21.33
N LEU A 180 9.56 -10.45 -20.99
CA LEU A 180 9.84 -9.03 -20.81
C LEU A 180 10.44 -8.40 -22.09
N PRO A 181 10.18 -7.10 -22.37
CA PRO A 181 10.70 -6.39 -23.53
C PRO A 181 12.15 -5.93 -23.31
N VAL A 182 13.05 -6.91 -23.18
CA VAL A 182 14.50 -6.71 -23.04
C VAL A 182 15.24 -7.55 -24.07
N SER A 183 16.53 -7.26 -24.28
CA SER A 183 17.39 -8.08 -25.14
C SER A 183 17.71 -9.41 -24.43
N GLY A 184 17.08 -10.50 -24.84
CA GLY A 184 17.26 -11.84 -24.27
C GLY A 184 15.93 -12.57 -24.09
N ASN A 185 15.97 -13.81 -23.60
CA ASN A 185 14.75 -14.54 -23.24
C ASN A 185 14.51 -14.42 -21.74
N VAL A 186 14.03 -13.26 -21.31
CA VAL A 186 13.77 -12.96 -19.91
C VAL A 186 12.28 -13.05 -19.64
N SER A 187 11.88 -13.85 -18.65
CA SER A 187 10.48 -14.00 -18.23
C SER A 187 10.32 -13.87 -16.72
N VAL A 188 9.09 -13.61 -16.26
CA VAL A 188 8.78 -13.56 -14.83
C VAL A 188 8.64 -14.98 -14.29
N HIS A 189 9.54 -15.42 -13.41
CA HIS A 189 9.48 -16.74 -12.79
C HIS A 189 8.54 -16.76 -11.58
N SER A 190 8.69 -15.80 -10.66
CA SER A 190 7.89 -15.72 -9.42
C SER A 190 7.66 -14.29 -8.99
N VAL A 191 6.51 -14.02 -8.37
CA VAL A 191 6.16 -12.70 -7.82
C VAL A 191 6.09 -12.77 -6.30
N PHE A 192 6.82 -11.88 -5.63
CA PHE A 192 6.82 -11.72 -4.17
C PHE A 192 6.33 -10.31 -3.80
N VAL A 193 6.18 -10.07 -2.50
CA VAL A 193 5.64 -8.79 -1.99
C VAL A 193 6.60 -7.61 -2.23
N ASP A 194 7.91 -7.85 -2.21
CA ASP A 194 8.96 -6.81 -2.29
C ASP A 194 9.83 -6.90 -3.56
N ARG A 195 9.69 -7.97 -4.34
CA ARG A 195 10.52 -8.28 -5.50
C ARG A 195 9.82 -9.21 -6.47
N ILE A 196 10.36 -9.32 -7.67
CA ILE A 196 10.06 -10.42 -8.59
C ILE A 196 11.34 -11.19 -8.89
N ILE A 197 11.18 -12.48 -9.17
CA ILE A 197 12.26 -13.33 -9.69
C ILE A 197 12.05 -13.43 -11.20
N LEU A 198 13.10 -13.12 -11.92
CA LEU A 198 13.21 -13.22 -13.37
C LEU A 198 14.00 -14.47 -13.71
N ASP A 199 13.58 -15.17 -14.76
CA ASP A 199 14.38 -16.20 -15.40
C ASP A 199 14.99 -15.59 -16.67
N ASN A 200 16.31 -15.45 -16.69
CA ASN A 200 17.11 -14.95 -17.80
C ASN A 200 17.90 -16.12 -18.41
N ASP A 201 17.30 -16.80 -19.39
CA ASP A 201 17.91 -17.97 -20.05
C ASP A 201 18.38 -19.08 -19.06
N GLY A 202 17.62 -19.33 -18.00
CA GLY A 202 17.91 -20.31 -16.95
C GLY A 202 18.61 -19.75 -15.72
N GLN A 203 18.99 -18.46 -15.73
CA GLN A 203 19.56 -17.78 -14.58
C GLN A 203 18.49 -17.01 -13.80
N LEU A 204 18.29 -17.36 -12.53
CA LEU A 204 17.34 -16.69 -11.66
C LEU A 204 17.93 -15.40 -11.07
N GLU A 205 17.28 -14.28 -11.37
CA GLU A 205 17.68 -12.94 -10.94
C GLU A 205 16.54 -12.24 -10.19
N ALA A 206 16.85 -11.47 -9.15
CA ALA A 206 15.86 -10.72 -8.37
C ALA A 206 15.78 -9.25 -8.81
N LEU A 207 14.59 -8.79 -9.23
CA LEU A 207 14.28 -7.38 -9.43
C LEU A 207 13.47 -6.84 -8.24
N LEU A 208 14.09 -5.93 -7.48
CA LEU A 208 13.51 -5.33 -6.27
C LEU A 208 12.53 -4.21 -6.63
N LEU A 209 11.47 -4.05 -5.82
CA LEU A 209 10.51 -2.96 -5.97
C LEU A 209 11.20 -1.61 -5.72
N TYR A 210 11.18 -0.74 -6.74
CA TYR A 210 11.79 0.58 -6.66
C TYR A 210 11.02 1.44 -5.66
N SER A 211 11.70 1.87 -4.60
CA SER A 211 11.23 2.94 -3.72
C SER A 211 12.05 4.18 -4.00
N LYS A 212 11.37 5.29 -4.33
CA LYS A 212 11.98 6.58 -4.61
C LYS A 212 12.78 7.04 -3.39
N GLY A 213 14.10 6.79 -3.40
CA GLY A 213 14.99 6.97 -2.26
C GLY A 213 16.21 6.03 -2.20
N GLN A 214 16.29 5.01 -3.06
CA GLN A 214 17.40 4.03 -3.11
C GLN A 214 18.41 4.23 -4.26
N ASP A 215 18.63 5.44 -4.74
CA ASP A 215 19.65 5.68 -5.77
C ASP A 215 20.97 6.11 -5.15
N SER A 216 21.79 5.15 -4.69
CA SER A 216 23.28 5.19 -4.75
C SER A 216 23.92 4.15 -3.83
N SER A 217 24.00 2.90 -4.28
CA SER A 217 24.98 1.95 -3.75
C SER A 217 25.78 1.40 -4.93
N ARG A 218 26.59 2.27 -5.53
CA ARG A 218 27.68 1.84 -6.41
C ARG A 218 28.54 0.89 -5.60
N ALA A 219 28.51 -0.39 -5.98
CA ALA A 219 29.29 -1.43 -5.35
C ALA A 219 30.77 -1.06 -5.36
N GLU A 220 31.32 -0.76 -4.18
CA GLU A 220 32.76 -0.66 -3.97
C GLU A 220 33.23 -1.98 -3.37
N THR A 221 33.72 -2.85 -4.24
CA THR A 221 34.44 -4.07 -3.88
C THR A 221 35.75 -3.68 -3.19
N GLN A 222 35.76 -3.66 -1.86
CA GLN A 222 37.01 -3.51 -1.11
C GLN A 222 37.75 -4.85 -1.05
N LYS A 223 38.81 -4.93 -1.85
CA LYS A 223 39.89 -5.92 -1.74
C LYS A 223 40.51 -5.81 -0.33
N LEU A 224 40.45 -6.90 0.43
CA LEU A 224 41.22 -7.08 1.66
C LEU A 224 42.72 -7.08 1.34
N ALA A 225 43.47 -6.17 1.94
CA ALA A 225 44.92 -6.29 2.08
C ALA A 225 45.28 -6.07 3.55
N THR A 226 45.71 -7.16 4.18
CA THR A 226 46.25 -7.24 5.53
C THR A 226 47.63 -6.57 5.58
N GLY A 227 47.86 -5.67 6.54
CA GLY A 227 49.21 -5.22 6.89
C GLY A 227 49.27 -3.84 7.55
N LEU A 228 49.49 -3.82 8.87
CA LEU A 228 50.06 -2.71 9.64
C LEU A 228 51.07 -3.33 10.62
N PRO A 229 52.02 -2.58 11.23
CA PRO A 229 51.99 -1.12 11.42
C PRO A 229 53.34 -0.39 11.21
N SER A 230 53.30 0.92 10.94
CA SER A 230 54.28 1.85 11.52
C SER A 230 53.78 3.29 11.50
N ALA A 231 54.15 4.02 12.54
CA ALA A 231 53.66 5.33 12.93
C ALA A 231 54.07 6.46 11.99
N ALA A 232 53.12 7.35 11.66
CA ALA A 232 53.40 8.69 11.18
C ALA A 232 52.26 9.66 11.53
N LYS A 233 52.63 10.85 12.00
CA LYS A 233 51.79 11.97 12.45
C LYS A 233 50.62 12.30 11.51
N PRO A 234 49.46 12.76 12.04
CA PRO A 234 48.35 13.20 11.21
C PRO A 234 48.66 14.57 10.58
N ARG A 235 48.75 14.59 9.25
CA ARG A 235 48.61 15.79 8.42
C ARG A 235 47.11 16.12 8.33
N PRO A 236 46.67 17.38 8.48
CA PRO A 236 45.25 17.71 8.34
C PRO A 236 44.84 17.56 6.88
N ALA A 237 43.93 16.63 6.61
CA ALA A 237 43.19 16.58 5.36
C ALA A 237 42.26 17.81 5.27
N PRO A 238 42.08 18.43 4.09
CA PRO A 238 41.08 19.45 3.93
C PRO A 238 39.71 18.81 4.14
N GLN A 239 39.04 19.22 5.22
CA GLN A 239 37.62 18.94 5.42
C GLN A 239 36.87 19.66 4.30
N THR A 240 36.48 18.93 3.26
CA THR A 240 35.31 19.29 2.46
C THR A 240 34.10 19.11 3.37
N ASN A 241 33.91 20.08 4.26
CA ASN A 241 32.63 20.37 4.90
C ASN A 241 31.72 20.97 3.83
N GLN A 242 31.27 20.14 2.90
CA GLN A 242 30.03 20.44 2.19
C GLN A 242 28.90 20.11 3.17
N LYS A 243 28.67 21.03 4.11
CA LYS A 243 27.32 21.21 4.65
C LYS A 243 26.45 21.58 3.44
N PRO A 244 25.46 20.77 3.04
CA PRO A 244 24.43 21.30 2.18
C PRO A 244 23.76 22.41 3.00
N HIS A 245 24.02 23.65 2.59
CA HIS A 245 23.35 24.82 3.10
C HIS A 245 21.88 24.71 2.69
N ASN A 246 21.09 24.06 3.54
CA ASN A 246 19.64 24.01 3.47
C ASN A 246 19.17 24.46 4.85
N SER A 247 19.23 25.77 5.08
CA SER A 247 19.12 26.44 6.38
C SER A 247 17.83 26.13 7.15
N ASP A 248 16.83 25.56 6.47
CA ASP A 248 15.48 25.41 7.02
C ASP A 248 15.06 23.95 7.20
N ARG A 249 15.86 22.97 6.75
CA ARG A 249 15.47 21.55 6.83
C ARG A 249 16.02 20.90 8.10
N ARG A 250 15.22 20.93 9.17
CA ARG A 250 15.50 20.26 10.46
C ARG A 250 15.17 18.77 10.34
N TYR A 251 16.08 17.90 10.78
CA TYR A 251 15.88 16.44 10.78
C TYR A 251 15.69 15.90 12.19
N LEU A 252 15.02 14.75 12.32
CA LEU A 252 14.83 14.10 13.62
C LEU A 252 16.16 13.78 14.31
N ALA A 253 17.20 13.45 13.54
CA ALA A 253 18.56 13.20 14.03
C ALA A 253 19.25 14.41 14.69
N ASP A 254 18.70 15.62 14.53
CA ASP A 254 19.19 16.81 15.20
C ASP A 254 18.71 16.89 16.65
N VAL A 255 17.51 16.37 16.93
CA VAL A 255 16.84 16.50 18.24
C VAL A 255 16.88 15.20 19.04
N ILE A 256 16.86 14.06 18.36
CA ILE A 256 16.66 12.73 18.94
C ILE A 256 17.89 11.86 18.64
N SER A 257 18.29 11.05 19.62
CA SER A 257 19.25 9.96 19.45
C SER A 257 18.64 8.65 19.91
N PHE A 258 19.11 7.55 19.33
CA PHE A 258 18.64 6.21 19.64
C PHE A 258 19.81 5.32 20.03
N SER A 259 19.64 4.55 21.10
CA SER A 259 20.61 3.58 21.59
C SER A 259 19.98 2.18 21.66
N MET A 260 20.75 1.13 21.40
CA MET A 260 20.23 -0.24 21.42
C MET A 260 19.84 -0.63 22.86
N SER A 261 18.60 -1.09 23.06
CA SER A 261 18.12 -1.58 24.35
C SER A 261 17.95 -3.09 24.32
N ARG A 262 18.63 -3.79 25.24
CA ARG A 262 18.54 -5.24 25.39
C ARG A 262 18.05 -5.58 26.78
N GLU A 263 17.16 -6.55 26.84
CA GLU A 263 16.66 -7.14 28.09
C GLU A 263 16.94 -8.64 28.03
N ASN A 264 17.62 -9.18 29.05
CA ASN A 264 18.04 -10.59 29.09
C ASN A 264 18.82 -11.06 27.85
N GLY A 265 19.62 -10.17 27.25
CA GLY A 265 20.39 -10.45 26.04
C GLY A 265 19.61 -10.38 24.72
N VAL A 266 18.28 -10.26 24.78
CA VAL A 266 17.39 -10.12 23.62
C VAL A 266 17.20 -8.64 23.28
N LEU A 267 17.22 -8.29 22.00
CA LEU A 267 16.93 -6.94 21.53
C LEU A 267 15.45 -6.62 21.79
N LYS A 268 15.19 -5.64 22.66
CA LYS A 268 13.84 -5.17 22.98
C LYS A 268 13.42 -4.01 22.07
N GLY A 269 14.38 -3.23 21.60
CA GLY A 269 14.17 -2.10 20.70
C GLY A 269 15.27 -1.06 20.83
N PHE A 270 14.93 0.19 20.55
CA PHE A 270 15.87 1.32 20.58
C PHE A 270 15.41 2.37 21.57
N LYS A 271 16.20 2.58 22.62
CA LYS A 271 15.95 3.58 23.64
C LYS A 271 16.14 4.98 23.06
N VAL A 272 15.20 5.87 23.36
CA VAL A 272 15.19 7.27 22.95
C VAL A 272 15.93 8.12 23.96
N ASP A 273 16.86 8.94 23.48
CA ASP A 273 17.63 9.89 24.28
C ASP A 273 17.59 11.28 23.61
N ALA A 274 17.52 12.35 24.41
CA ALA A 274 17.46 13.73 23.91
C ALA A 274 18.86 14.24 23.49
N LYS A 275 18.97 14.79 22.29
CA LYS A 275 20.24 15.34 21.76
C LYS A 275 20.35 16.86 21.95
N GLN A 276 19.23 17.58 21.84
CA GLN A 276 19.16 19.05 21.98
C GLN A 276 18.27 19.50 23.14
N GLY A 277 18.39 18.79 24.28
CA GLY A 277 17.61 19.06 25.49
C GLY A 277 16.25 18.36 25.49
N GLU A 278 15.76 18.06 26.69
CA GLU A 278 14.54 17.28 26.88
C GLU A 278 13.28 18.00 26.40
N GLU A 279 13.24 19.33 26.49
CA GLU A 279 12.09 20.16 26.07
C GLU A 279 11.72 19.91 24.61
N LYS A 280 12.72 19.86 23.72
CA LYS A 280 12.50 19.62 22.28
C LYS A 280 12.06 18.18 22.00
N LEU A 281 12.50 17.22 22.82
CA LEU A 281 12.06 15.83 22.71
C LEU A 281 10.61 15.68 23.18
N LYS A 282 10.27 16.31 24.31
CA LYS A 282 8.92 16.34 24.88
C LYS A 282 7.92 17.04 23.97
N ALA A 283 8.34 18.10 23.27
CA ALA A 283 7.53 18.77 22.26
C ALA A 283 7.11 17.85 21.11
N LEU A 284 7.84 16.76 20.87
CA LEU A 284 7.52 15.71 19.90
C LEU A 284 6.65 14.60 20.48
N GLY A 285 6.24 14.70 21.76
CA GLY A 285 5.49 13.66 22.47
C GLY A 285 6.36 12.49 22.95
N LEU A 286 7.67 12.52 22.69
CA LEU A 286 8.63 11.51 23.13
C LEU A 286 9.18 11.85 24.52
N MET A 287 9.53 10.83 25.29
CA MET A 287 10.18 10.97 26.59
C MET A 287 11.55 10.29 26.59
N PRO A 288 12.54 10.83 27.31
CA PRO A 288 13.79 10.12 27.54
C PRO A 288 13.51 8.74 28.15
N GLY A 289 14.12 7.70 27.61
CA GLY A 289 13.93 6.33 28.09
C GLY A 289 12.81 5.54 27.39
N ASP A 290 12.00 6.17 26.55
CA ASP A 290 11.06 5.43 25.67
C ASP A 290 11.82 4.37 24.86
N ILE A 291 11.24 3.19 24.68
CA ILE A 291 11.83 2.13 23.83
C ILE A 291 11.03 2.02 22.54
N VAL A 292 11.63 2.42 21.42
CA VAL A 292 11.01 2.26 20.10
C VAL A 292 11.08 0.81 19.66
N THR A 293 9.91 0.22 19.40
CA THR A 293 9.75 -1.14 18.89
C THR A 293 9.42 -1.17 17.39
N SER A 294 8.84 -0.09 16.85
CA SER A 294 8.66 0.06 15.40
C SER A 294 8.72 1.51 14.92
N VAL A 295 9.08 1.70 13.66
CA VAL A 295 9.07 3.00 12.96
C VAL A 295 8.44 2.85 11.59
N ASN A 296 7.43 3.65 11.25
CA ASN A 296 6.70 3.57 9.98
C ASN A 296 6.32 2.12 9.60
N ASN A 297 5.76 1.37 10.57
CA ASN A 297 5.38 -0.04 10.46
C ASN A 297 6.56 -1.04 10.31
N ILE A 298 7.82 -0.60 10.38
CA ILE A 298 9.00 -1.46 10.40
C ILE A 298 9.30 -1.85 11.85
N VAL A 299 9.09 -3.12 12.18
CA VAL A 299 9.43 -3.69 13.51
C VAL A 299 10.94 -3.76 13.68
N LEU A 300 11.46 -3.19 14.76
CA LEU A 300 12.89 -3.04 15.04
C LEU A 300 13.44 -4.17 15.93
N ASP A 301 13.22 -5.42 15.48
CA ASP A 301 13.58 -6.68 16.17
C ASP A 301 15.02 -7.16 15.92
N SER A 302 15.78 -6.48 15.07
CA SER A 302 17.12 -6.93 14.67
C SER A 302 18.10 -5.77 14.44
N PRO A 303 19.41 -5.99 14.66
CA PRO A 303 20.43 -4.98 14.40
C PRO A 303 20.46 -4.48 12.95
N ARG A 304 20.07 -5.33 11.98
CA ARG A 304 20.02 -4.93 10.56
C ARG A 304 18.95 -3.86 10.32
N LYS A 305 17.79 -3.99 10.97
CA LYS A 305 16.70 -3.01 10.88
C LYS A 305 17.00 -1.71 11.66
N ALA A 306 17.97 -1.71 12.56
CA ALA A 306 18.50 -0.49 13.18
C ALA A 306 18.97 0.52 12.13
N LEU A 307 19.57 0.03 11.03
CA LEU A 307 20.05 0.88 9.96
C LEU A 307 18.90 1.65 9.29
N GLU A 308 17.72 1.03 9.16
CA GLU A 308 16.53 1.70 8.63
C GLU A 308 16.02 2.79 9.58
N LEU A 309 15.98 2.53 10.90
CA LEU A 309 15.71 3.58 11.89
C LEU A 309 16.69 4.76 11.72
N PHE A 310 17.99 4.49 11.61
CA PHE A 310 19.01 5.53 11.46
C PHE A 310 18.89 6.32 10.14
N LYS A 311 18.47 5.67 9.05
CA LYS A 311 18.21 6.35 7.78
C LYS A 311 17.03 7.30 7.91
N ILE A 312 15.89 6.80 8.40
CA ILE A 312 14.65 7.57 8.54
C ILE A 312 14.88 8.83 9.36
N ILE A 313 15.55 8.73 10.51
CA ILE A 313 15.76 9.89 11.39
C ILE A 313 16.72 10.92 10.78
N ARG A 314 17.65 10.49 9.92
CA ARG A 314 18.61 11.38 9.25
C ARG A 314 18.06 12.04 7.99
N SER A 315 17.08 11.41 7.34
CA SER A 315 16.51 11.91 6.09
C SER A 315 15.13 12.53 6.23
N SER A 316 14.44 12.34 7.36
CA SER A 316 13.07 12.80 7.59
C SER A 316 12.95 13.77 8.76
N SER A 317 12.00 14.70 8.63
CA SER A 317 11.51 15.55 9.72
C SER A 317 10.26 14.98 10.41
N LYS A 318 9.68 13.90 9.85
CA LYS A 318 8.46 13.24 10.35
C LYS A 318 8.63 11.72 10.41
N ALA A 319 8.04 11.09 11.43
CA ALA A 319 8.02 9.63 11.55
C ALA A 319 6.91 9.18 12.50
N SER A 320 6.34 8.01 12.25
CA SER A 320 5.43 7.33 13.19
C SER A 320 6.19 6.28 13.97
N PHE A 321 6.13 6.34 15.30
CA PHE A 321 6.82 5.42 16.19
C PHE A 321 5.83 4.64 17.05
N GLN A 322 6.11 3.35 17.25
CA GLN A 322 5.55 2.61 18.36
C GLN A 322 6.58 2.53 19.47
N VAL A 323 6.24 3.07 20.64
CA VAL A 323 7.12 3.17 21.80
C VAL A 323 6.55 2.41 22.98
N LEU A 324 7.43 1.81 23.77
CA LEU A 324 7.11 1.29 25.09
C LEU A 324 7.53 2.32 26.13
N ARG A 325 6.55 2.85 26.85
CA ARG A 325 6.71 3.75 28.01
C ARG A 325 6.22 3.00 29.24
N GLU A 326 6.62 3.41 30.45
CA GLU A 326 6.30 2.73 31.72
C GLU A 326 4.84 2.22 31.85
N ASN A 327 3.87 2.91 31.24
CA ASN A 327 2.44 2.58 31.26
C ASN A 327 1.94 1.70 30.09
N GLY A 328 2.81 1.23 29.20
CA GLY A 328 2.46 0.37 28.06
C GLY A 328 2.95 0.87 26.70
N ALA A 329 2.45 0.24 25.63
CA ALA A 329 2.78 0.58 24.25
C ALA A 329 1.93 1.76 23.75
N LEU A 330 2.57 2.74 23.10
CA LEU A 330 1.95 3.94 22.55
C LEU A 330 2.40 4.16 21.11
N ASN A 331 1.50 4.63 20.25
CA ASN A 331 1.82 5.08 18.90
C ASN A 331 1.93 6.62 18.90
N LEU A 332 3.03 7.14 18.36
CA LEU A 332 3.36 8.56 18.33
C LEU A 332 3.74 9.00 16.92
N ASP A 333 3.00 9.94 16.37
CA ASP A 333 3.34 10.62 15.13
C ASP A 333 4.14 11.88 15.44
N VAL A 334 5.41 11.86 15.06
CA VAL A 334 6.37 12.91 15.37
C VAL A 334 6.58 13.76 14.12
N SER A 335 6.56 15.08 14.29
CA SER A 335 6.87 16.06 13.24
C SER A 335 7.64 17.23 13.83
N LEU A 336 8.80 17.53 13.25
CA LEU A 336 9.49 18.80 13.49
C LEU A 336 8.78 19.88 12.68
N GLU A 337 7.68 20.41 13.22
CA GLU A 337 7.08 21.64 12.71
C GLU A 337 8.13 22.76 12.81
N ALA A 338 8.29 23.53 11.74
CA ALA A 338 9.17 24.69 11.72
C ALA A 338 8.50 25.80 12.55
N THR A 339 8.56 25.70 13.88
CA THR A 339 8.30 26.85 14.73
C THR A 339 9.43 27.85 14.45
N GLY A 340 9.05 28.95 13.81
CA GLY A 340 9.85 30.16 13.69
C GLY A 340 9.99 30.87 15.02
#